data_AF-A0A7V3ATX0-F1
#
_entry.id   AF-A0A7V3ATX0-F1
#
_cell.length_a   1.000
_cell.length_b   1.000
_cell.length_c   1.000
_cell.angle_alpha   90.00
_cell.angle_beta   90.00
_cell.angle_gamma   90.00
#
_symmetry.space_group_name_H-M   'P 1'
#
loop_
_entity.id
_entity.type
_entity.pdbx_description
1 polymer ?
#
loop_
_entity_poly.entity_id
_entity_poly.type
_entity_poly.pdbx_seq_one_letter_code
_entity_poly.pdbx_strand_id
1 'polypeptide(L)'
;MLFWHYYKKGLIYKGKRLINWCKRCESSLSDLEVEYKKEKGNLWYIKYPIKSQKSKIKSQNYIVVATTRPETMLGDTAVAVNPKDKRYKDFVGKIAILPLVNREIPIIADQRVDIEFGTGAVKVTPAHDFLDYEISLRHKLPQIQVIDEEGKMINVPKEFEGLDVFEARRKVVERLEKEGFLVKVEPYELSLPICYRCEEILEVLPSEQWFLKIGRLAKEAIKAVKSGKVKFVPKRFEKIYFDWLGSTRDWCISRQIWWGR
;
A
#
# COMPACT_ATOMS: atom_id res chain seq x y z
N MET A 1 33.53 -11.68 -4.39
CA MET A 1 32.51 -10.74 -3.84
C MET A 1 31.18 -11.46 -3.68
N LEU A 2 30.57 -11.38 -2.49
CA LEU A 2 29.34 -12.10 -2.13
C LEU A 2 28.14 -11.72 -3.00
N PHE A 3 28.03 -10.43 -3.37
CA PHE A 3 27.00 -9.93 -4.29
C PHE A 3 27.05 -10.67 -5.62
N TRP A 4 28.21 -10.70 -6.28
CA TRP A 4 28.39 -11.36 -7.57
C TRP A 4 28.05 -12.86 -7.51
N HIS A 5 28.38 -13.52 -6.40
CA HIS A 5 28.06 -14.92 -6.18
C HIS A 5 26.54 -15.17 -6.17
N TYR A 6 25.78 -14.36 -5.42
CA TYR A 6 24.33 -14.50 -5.36
C TYR A 6 23.62 -14.01 -6.63
N TYR A 7 24.17 -13.00 -7.30
CA TYR A 7 23.70 -12.54 -8.60
C TYR A 7 23.84 -13.63 -9.67
N LYS A 8 25.01 -14.27 -9.80
CA LYS A 8 25.21 -15.41 -10.70
C LYS A 8 24.29 -16.60 -10.41
N LYS A 9 23.88 -16.77 -9.16
CA LYS A 9 22.93 -17.82 -8.74
C LYS A 9 21.45 -17.43 -8.96
N GLY A 10 21.17 -16.25 -9.53
CA GLY A 10 19.81 -15.76 -9.77
C GLY A 10 19.02 -15.41 -8.49
N LEU A 11 19.74 -15.26 -7.36
CA LEU A 11 19.17 -14.89 -6.06
C LEU A 11 19.11 -13.38 -5.88
N ILE A 12 20.05 -12.63 -6.44
CA ILE A 12 19.97 -11.17 -6.52
C ILE A 12 19.41 -10.78 -7.89
N TYR A 13 18.49 -9.83 -7.90
CA TYR A 13 17.91 -9.29 -9.12
C TYR A 13 17.52 -7.82 -8.93
N LYS A 14 17.43 -7.09 -10.05
CA LYS A 14 16.90 -5.73 -10.10
C LYS A 14 15.42 -5.80 -10.44
N GLY A 15 14.59 -5.03 -9.78
CA GLY A 15 13.16 -4.99 -10.08
C GLY A 15 12.50 -3.70 -9.59
N LYS A 16 11.40 -3.31 -10.23
CA LYS A 16 10.55 -2.22 -9.78
C LYS A 16 9.51 -2.77 -8.81
N ARG A 17 9.53 -2.30 -7.56
CA ARG A 17 8.61 -2.71 -6.48
C ARG A 17 8.30 -1.52 -5.58
N LEU A 18 7.25 -1.66 -4.78
CA LEU A 18 7.04 -0.75 -3.67
C LEU A 18 8.14 -0.90 -2.62
N ILE A 19 8.59 0.24 -2.12
CA ILE A 19 9.53 0.36 -1.03
C ILE A 19 9.00 1.30 0.03
N ASN A 20 9.46 1.12 1.26
CA ASN A 20 9.35 2.15 2.28
C ASN A 20 10.40 3.22 1.96
N TRP A 21 9.97 4.46 1.78
CA TRP A 21 10.81 5.59 1.42
C TRP A 21 10.79 6.62 2.55
N CYS A 22 11.98 7.01 3.00
CA CYS A 22 12.13 8.09 3.96
C CYS A 22 12.53 9.36 3.22
N LYS A 23 11.61 10.32 3.08
CA LYS A 23 11.89 11.61 2.41
C LYS A 23 13.03 12.39 3.06
N ARG A 24 13.16 12.31 4.39
CA ARG A 24 14.24 12.99 5.13
C ARG A 24 15.62 12.36 4.90
N CYS A 25 15.68 11.03 4.74
CA CYS A 25 16.95 10.34 4.49
C CYS A 25 17.24 10.15 2.99
N GLU A 26 16.28 10.49 2.12
CA GLU A 26 16.30 10.25 0.68
C GLU A 26 16.71 8.81 0.34
N SER A 27 16.18 7.84 1.10
CA SER A 27 16.57 6.44 0.96
C SER A 27 15.44 5.47 1.23
N SER A 28 15.49 4.36 0.51
CA SER A 28 14.70 3.17 0.78
C SER A 28 15.07 2.54 2.13
N LEU A 29 14.07 1.94 2.79
CA LEU A 29 14.18 1.16 4.03
C LEU A 29 13.60 -0.24 3.83
N SER A 30 14.22 -1.23 4.47
CA SER A 30 13.65 -2.57 4.57
C SER A 30 12.54 -2.62 5.61
N ASP A 31 11.69 -3.64 5.53
CA ASP A 31 10.58 -3.83 6.50
C ASP A 31 11.05 -3.94 7.96
N LEU A 32 12.31 -4.32 8.19
CA LEU A 32 12.92 -4.41 9.53
C LEU A 32 13.39 -3.04 10.07
N GLU A 33 13.46 -2.03 9.21
CA GLU A 33 13.89 -0.66 9.53
C GLU A 33 12.68 0.29 9.64
N VAL A 34 11.47 -0.27 9.67
CA VAL A 34 10.21 0.46 9.86
C VAL A 34 9.70 0.22 11.28
N GLU A 35 9.48 1.31 12.01
CA GLU A 35 8.77 1.28 13.29
C GLU A 35 7.36 1.84 13.11
N TYR A 36 6.48 1.60 14.08
CA TYR A 36 5.09 2.05 14.01
C TYR A 36 4.73 2.91 15.22
N LYS A 37 4.21 4.10 14.94
CA LYS A 37 3.74 5.04 15.96
C LYS A 37 2.23 5.15 15.91
N LYS A 38 1.59 5.06 17.08
CA LYS A 38 0.15 5.32 17.22
C LYS A 38 -0.12 6.81 17.21
N GLU A 39 -1.05 7.25 16.38
CA GLU A 39 -1.43 8.65 16.27
C GLU A 39 -2.95 8.81 16.09
N LYS A 40 -3.51 9.90 16.62
CA LYS A 40 -4.92 10.21 16.42
C LYS A 40 -5.09 10.79 15.02
N GLY A 41 -5.89 10.15 14.19
CA GLY A 41 -6.26 10.63 12.87
C GLY A 41 -7.76 10.51 12.63
N ASN A 42 -8.11 10.47 11.36
CA ASN A 42 -9.50 10.34 10.93
C ASN A 42 -9.64 9.20 9.91
N LEU A 43 -10.84 8.65 9.84
CA LEU A 43 -11.31 7.78 8.78
C LEU A 43 -12.36 8.55 7.98
N TRP A 44 -12.05 8.82 6.71
CA TRP A 44 -12.90 9.55 5.79
C TRP A 44 -13.74 8.59 4.95
N TYR A 45 -15.03 8.89 4.85
CA TYR A 45 -15.98 8.11 4.06
C TYR A 45 -16.36 8.89 2.80
N ILE A 46 -15.95 8.38 1.64
CA ILE A 46 -16.00 9.12 0.36
C ILE A 46 -16.90 8.36 -0.63
N LYS A 47 -17.81 9.07 -1.29
CA LYS A 47 -18.68 8.52 -2.34
C LYS A 47 -17.94 8.49 -3.67
N TYR A 48 -17.98 7.33 -4.33
CA TYR A 48 -17.51 7.13 -5.70
C TYR A 48 -18.75 6.86 -6.56
N PRO A 49 -19.17 7.81 -7.41
CA PRO A 49 -20.31 7.62 -8.31
C PRO A 49 -20.11 6.41 -9.21
N ILE A 50 -21.17 5.65 -9.48
CA ILE A 50 -21.15 4.56 -10.44
C ILE A 50 -21.54 5.12 -11.80
N LYS A 51 -20.75 4.83 -12.83
CA LYS A 51 -21.08 5.18 -14.21
C LYS A 51 -22.35 4.41 -14.60
N SER A 52 -23.43 5.15 -14.84
CA SER A 52 -24.72 4.56 -15.22
C SER A 52 -24.60 3.81 -16.55
N GLN A 53 -24.76 2.50 -16.50
CA GLN A 53 -25.16 1.72 -17.67
C GLN A 53 -26.69 1.78 -17.74
N LYS A 54 -27.25 1.86 -18.95
CA LYS A 54 -28.68 2.06 -19.29
C LYS A 54 -29.69 1.04 -18.71
N SER A 55 -29.36 0.33 -17.64
CA SER A 55 -30.21 -0.61 -16.92
C SER A 55 -30.87 0.05 -15.70
N LYS A 56 -32.20 0.00 -15.67
CA LYS A 56 -33.04 0.26 -14.49
C LYS A 56 -32.51 -0.55 -13.30
N ILE A 57 -31.75 0.04 -12.38
CA ILE A 57 -31.45 -0.56 -11.09
C ILE A 57 -31.94 0.37 -9.99
N LYS A 58 -32.73 -0.17 -9.05
CA LYS A 58 -33.18 0.47 -7.80
C LYS A 58 -32.03 0.67 -6.77
N SER A 59 -30.78 0.41 -7.14
CA SER A 59 -29.63 0.45 -6.24
C SER A 59 -28.97 1.83 -6.24
N GLN A 60 -28.44 2.21 -5.09
CA GLN A 60 -27.60 3.39 -4.86
C GLN A 60 -26.58 3.63 -5.99
N ASN A 61 -26.57 4.84 -6.56
CA ASN A 61 -25.72 5.21 -7.71
C ASN A 61 -24.26 5.53 -7.34
N TYR A 62 -23.81 5.11 -6.15
CA TYR A 62 -22.47 5.35 -5.66
C TYR A 62 -22.05 4.22 -4.71
N ILE A 63 -20.74 3.99 -4.61
CA ILE A 63 -20.13 3.16 -3.57
C ILE A 63 -19.40 4.06 -2.57
N VAL A 64 -19.47 3.75 -1.28
CA VAL A 64 -18.77 4.53 -0.26
C VAL A 64 -17.51 3.78 0.14
N VAL A 65 -16.37 4.45 0.08
CA VAL A 65 -15.07 3.92 0.47
C VAL A 65 -14.62 4.58 1.76
N ALA A 66 -14.05 3.80 2.67
CA ALA A 66 -13.38 4.31 3.86
C ALA A 66 -11.85 4.40 3.62
N THR A 67 -11.23 5.51 3.97
CA THR A 67 -9.77 5.66 3.90
C THR A 67 -9.21 6.59 4.97
N THR A 68 -7.96 6.38 5.34
CA THR A 68 -7.15 7.23 6.23
C THR A 68 -6.19 8.15 5.46
N ARG A 69 -6.13 8.04 4.13
CA ARG A 69 -5.25 8.84 3.26
C ARG A 69 -6.02 9.35 2.04
N PRO A 70 -6.94 10.33 2.20
CA PRO A 70 -7.78 10.78 1.09
C PRO A 70 -6.95 11.40 -0.04
N GLU A 71 -5.78 12.00 0.21
CA GLU A 71 -4.91 12.54 -0.83
C GLU A 71 -4.43 11.49 -1.84
N THR A 72 -4.24 10.25 -1.38
CA THR A 72 -3.80 9.15 -2.26
C THR A 72 -4.91 8.69 -3.21
N MET A 73 -6.16 9.06 -2.96
CA MET A 73 -7.29 8.68 -3.82
C MET A 73 -7.12 9.16 -5.27
N LEU A 74 -6.38 10.25 -5.48
CA LEU A 74 -6.11 10.80 -6.81
C LEU A 74 -5.37 9.78 -7.72
N GLY A 75 -4.67 8.83 -7.10
CA GLY A 75 -3.96 7.72 -7.76
C GLY A 75 -4.77 6.44 -7.87
N ASP A 76 -6.06 6.44 -7.51
CA ASP A 76 -6.86 5.21 -7.50
C ASP A 76 -7.02 4.62 -8.89
N THR A 77 -7.02 3.29 -8.91
CA THR A 77 -7.14 2.50 -10.14
C THR A 77 -8.23 1.45 -10.07
N ALA A 78 -8.78 1.20 -8.88
CA ALA A 78 -9.98 0.38 -8.67
C ALA A 78 -10.61 0.69 -7.31
N VAL A 79 -11.83 0.18 -7.12
CA VAL A 79 -12.41 -0.03 -5.78
C VAL A 79 -12.50 -1.53 -5.57
N ALA A 80 -11.98 -2.05 -4.45
CA ALA A 80 -12.04 -3.46 -4.12
C ALA A 80 -13.10 -3.72 -3.05
N VAL A 81 -13.86 -4.78 -3.24
CA VAL A 81 -14.86 -5.29 -2.27
C VAL A 81 -14.63 -6.77 -2.01
N ASN A 82 -15.03 -7.27 -0.85
CA ASN A 82 -14.92 -8.71 -0.59
C ASN A 82 -15.98 -9.49 -1.39
N PRO A 83 -15.64 -10.57 -2.11
CA PRO A 83 -16.62 -11.39 -2.84
C PRO A 83 -17.69 -12.04 -1.93
N LYS A 84 -17.41 -12.22 -0.64
CA LYS A 84 -18.36 -12.76 0.34
C LYS A 84 -19.33 -11.68 0.86
N ASP A 85 -19.05 -10.40 0.65
CA ASP A 85 -19.92 -9.32 1.07
C ASP A 85 -21.14 -9.20 0.14
N LYS A 86 -22.31 -9.58 0.67
CA LYS A 86 -23.57 -9.53 -0.08
C LYS A 86 -23.99 -8.11 -0.46
N ARG A 87 -23.53 -7.08 0.26
CA ARG A 87 -23.88 -5.66 0.01
C ARG A 87 -23.39 -5.17 -1.35
N TYR A 88 -22.25 -5.69 -1.82
CA TYR A 88 -21.57 -5.20 -3.03
C TYR A 88 -21.55 -6.18 -4.20
N LYS A 89 -22.28 -7.31 -4.11
CA LYS A 89 -22.31 -8.31 -5.20
C LYS A 89 -22.70 -7.71 -6.55
N ASP A 90 -23.70 -6.82 -6.55
CA ASP A 90 -24.18 -6.17 -7.76
C ASP A 90 -23.27 -5.02 -8.24
N PHE A 91 -22.23 -4.67 -7.47
CA PHE A 91 -21.27 -3.61 -7.83
C PHE A 91 -20.05 -4.17 -8.56
N VAL A 92 -19.68 -5.43 -8.30
CA VAL A 92 -18.51 -6.06 -8.94
C VAL A 92 -18.67 -6.08 -10.46
N GLY A 93 -17.64 -5.62 -11.17
CA GLY A 93 -17.63 -5.48 -12.63
C GLY A 93 -18.22 -4.18 -13.16
N LYS A 94 -18.85 -3.35 -12.31
CA LYS A 94 -19.26 -1.99 -12.69
C LYS A 94 -18.06 -1.04 -12.68
N ILE A 95 -18.26 0.13 -13.29
CA ILE A 95 -17.30 1.22 -13.32
C ILE A 95 -17.72 2.29 -12.33
N ALA A 96 -16.81 2.65 -11.43
CA ALA A 96 -16.91 3.83 -10.60
C ALA A 96 -16.16 5.01 -11.26
N ILE A 97 -16.60 6.22 -10.97
CA ILE A 97 -15.94 7.46 -11.35
C ILE A 97 -15.20 7.95 -10.11
N LEU A 98 -13.88 8.08 -10.22
CA LEU A 98 -13.03 8.64 -9.18
C LEU A 98 -13.37 10.14 -9.01
N PRO A 99 -13.84 10.58 -7.83
CA PRO A 99 -14.10 11.99 -7.58
C PRO A 99 -12.86 12.85 -7.79
N LEU A 100 -13.06 14.13 -8.15
CA LEU A 100 -12.03 15.14 -8.42
C LEU A 100 -11.18 14.90 -9.69
N VAL A 101 -10.92 13.65 -10.06
CA VAL A 101 -10.12 13.29 -11.24
C VAL A 101 -11.00 12.91 -12.44
N ASN A 102 -12.25 12.51 -12.20
CA ASN A 102 -13.19 12.01 -13.21
C ASN A 102 -12.65 10.80 -14.00
N ARG A 103 -11.82 9.97 -13.37
CA ARG A 103 -11.26 8.75 -13.96
C ARG A 103 -12.23 7.59 -13.79
N GLU A 104 -12.41 6.79 -14.83
CA GLU A 104 -13.17 5.54 -14.75
C GLU A 104 -12.30 4.43 -14.16
N ILE A 105 -12.76 3.84 -13.07
CA ILE A 105 -12.06 2.76 -12.36
C ILE A 105 -13.01 1.57 -12.14
N PRO A 106 -12.56 0.32 -12.35
CA PRO A 106 -13.38 -0.86 -12.11
C PRO A 106 -13.63 -1.10 -10.62
N ILE A 107 -14.78 -1.68 -10.31
CA ILE A 107 -15.07 -2.28 -9.02
C ILE A 107 -14.73 -3.77 -9.11
N ILE A 108 -13.75 -4.21 -8.32
CA ILE A 108 -13.21 -5.57 -8.35
C ILE A 108 -13.53 -6.34 -7.06
N ALA A 109 -13.55 -7.66 -7.14
CA ALA A 109 -13.71 -8.52 -5.99
C ALA A 109 -12.36 -9.06 -5.51
N ASP A 110 -12.00 -8.82 -4.26
CA ASP A 110 -10.78 -9.35 -3.67
C ASP A 110 -10.99 -9.85 -2.23
N GLN A 111 -10.56 -11.08 -1.95
CA GLN A 111 -10.76 -11.73 -0.66
C GLN A 111 -9.98 -11.08 0.50
N ARG A 112 -8.97 -10.27 0.20
CA ARG A 112 -8.19 -9.57 1.22
C ARG A 112 -8.86 -8.33 1.79
N VAL A 113 -9.94 -7.86 1.15
CA VAL A 113 -10.73 -6.76 1.68
C VAL A 113 -11.47 -7.25 2.92
N ASP A 114 -11.29 -6.56 4.04
CA ASP A 114 -12.04 -6.86 5.25
C ASP A 114 -13.48 -6.34 5.10
N ILE A 115 -14.45 -7.20 5.43
CA ILE A 115 -15.89 -6.90 5.34
C ILE A 115 -16.33 -5.97 6.48
N GLU A 116 -15.68 -6.10 7.64
CA GLU A 116 -16.03 -5.39 8.87
C GLU A 116 -15.36 -4.02 8.96
N PHE A 117 -14.25 -3.81 8.25
CA PHE A 117 -13.54 -2.54 8.26
C PHE A 117 -14.24 -1.47 7.43
N GLY A 118 -14.58 -0.34 8.08
CA GLY A 118 -15.20 0.82 7.44
C GLY A 118 -16.52 0.46 6.75
N THR A 119 -16.53 0.50 5.42
CA THR A 119 -17.72 0.16 4.61
C THR A 119 -17.69 -1.25 4.04
N GLY A 120 -16.58 -1.99 4.14
CA GLY A 120 -16.34 -3.22 3.38
C GLY A 120 -15.92 -2.99 1.91
N ALA A 121 -15.72 -1.72 1.52
CA ALA A 121 -15.17 -1.31 0.23
C ALA A 121 -13.95 -0.41 0.44
N VAL A 122 -12.85 -0.75 -0.23
CA VAL A 122 -11.56 -0.05 -0.11
C VAL A 122 -11.16 0.54 -1.46
N LYS A 123 -10.58 1.74 -1.44
CA LYS A 123 -9.89 2.26 -2.62
C LYS A 123 -8.62 1.45 -2.86
N VAL A 124 -8.25 1.29 -4.13
CA VAL A 124 -7.01 0.62 -4.51
C VAL A 124 -6.08 1.65 -5.15
N THR A 125 -5.02 2.02 -4.43
CA THR A 125 -3.97 2.94 -4.87
C THR A 125 -2.61 2.23 -4.95
N PRO A 126 -2.33 1.50 -6.04
CA PRO A 126 -1.21 0.54 -6.09
C PRO A 126 0.19 1.13 -5.91
N ALA A 127 0.37 2.43 -6.13
CA ALA A 127 1.67 3.08 -6.00
C ALA A 127 2.01 3.47 -4.56
N HIS A 128 1.04 3.45 -3.63
CA HIS A 128 1.18 4.06 -2.30
C HIS A 128 0.77 3.17 -1.13
N ASP A 129 0.42 1.92 -1.39
CA ASP A 129 0.09 0.94 -0.34
C ASP A 129 0.46 -0.49 -0.79
N PHE A 130 1.03 -1.28 0.13
CA PHE A 130 1.49 -2.64 -0.17
C PHE A 130 0.35 -3.62 -0.43
N LEU A 131 -0.77 -3.51 0.28
CA LEU A 131 -1.93 -4.36 0.07
C LEU A 131 -2.55 -4.04 -1.30
N ASP A 132 -2.71 -2.77 -1.62
CA ASP A 132 -3.24 -2.30 -2.89
C ASP A 132 -2.36 -2.72 -4.07
N TYR A 133 -1.03 -2.68 -3.90
CA TYR A 133 -0.10 -3.19 -4.90
C TYR A 133 -0.28 -4.69 -5.15
N GLU A 134 -0.42 -5.50 -4.10
CA GLU A 134 -0.65 -6.95 -4.26
C GLU A 134 -2.03 -7.27 -4.87
N ILE A 135 -3.05 -6.44 -4.61
CA ILE A 135 -4.33 -6.49 -5.32
C ILE A 135 -4.12 -6.13 -6.81
N SER A 136 -3.38 -5.06 -7.09
CA SER A 136 -3.10 -4.59 -8.46
C SER A 136 -2.44 -5.65 -9.33
N LEU A 137 -1.48 -6.40 -8.78
CA LEU A 137 -0.78 -7.45 -9.51
C LEU A 137 -1.71 -8.62 -9.87
N ARG A 138 -2.64 -8.99 -8.97
CA ARG A 138 -3.60 -10.07 -9.21
C ARG A 138 -4.65 -9.70 -10.25
N HIS A 139 -5.10 -8.45 -10.22
CA HIS A 139 -6.15 -7.94 -11.11
C HIS A 139 -5.61 -7.19 -12.34
N LYS A 140 -4.28 -7.13 -12.50
CA LYS A 140 -3.57 -6.42 -13.59
C LYS A 140 -3.99 -4.95 -13.71
N LEU A 141 -4.09 -4.26 -12.58
CA LEU A 141 -4.43 -2.83 -12.53
C LEU A 141 -3.22 -1.96 -12.87
N PRO A 142 -3.42 -0.78 -13.47
CA PRO A 142 -2.34 0.19 -13.66
C PRO A 142 -1.82 0.69 -12.32
N GLN A 143 -0.60 1.24 -12.32
CA GLN A 143 0.00 1.85 -11.14
C GLN A 143 0.23 3.33 -11.43
N ILE A 144 -0.47 4.20 -10.71
CA ILE A 144 -0.39 5.65 -10.89
C ILE A 144 0.24 6.22 -9.63
N GLN A 145 1.47 6.69 -9.77
CA GLN A 145 2.18 7.38 -8.70
C GLN A 145 1.70 8.83 -8.64
N VAL A 146 1.21 9.23 -7.47
CA VAL A 146 0.71 10.59 -7.19
C VAL A 146 1.52 11.35 -6.15
N ILE A 147 2.52 10.72 -5.53
CA ILE A 147 3.46 11.33 -4.59
C ILE A 147 4.89 11.04 -5.07
N ASP A 148 5.76 12.04 -5.12
CA ASP A 148 7.17 11.91 -5.47
C ASP A 148 8.08 11.60 -4.25
N GLU A 149 9.39 11.54 -4.46
CA GLU A 149 10.37 11.21 -3.42
C GLU A 149 10.52 12.33 -2.37
N GLU A 150 10.17 13.55 -2.73
CA GLU A 150 10.15 14.74 -1.87
C GLU A 150 8.87 14.85 -1.04
N GLY A 151 7.87 13.99 -1.27
CA GLY A 151 6.58 14.04 -0.60
C GLY A 151 5.66 15.14 -1.16
N LYS A 152 5.79 15.45 -2.45
CA LYS A 152 4.92 16.36 -3.18
C LYS A 152 4.02 15.62 -4.16
N MET A 153 2.88 16.21 -4.46
CA MET A 153 1.91 15.60 -5.36
C MET A 153 2.32 15.76 -6.84
N ILE A 154 2.28 14.67 -7.59
CA ILE A 154 2.60 14.61 -9.03
C ILE A 154 1.51 13.86 -9.80
N ASN A 155 1.37 14.06 -11.12
CA ASN A 155 0.35 13.35 -11.94
C ASN A 155 -1.10 13.47 -11.43
N VAL A 156 -1.41 14.58 -10.76
CA VAL A 156 -2.72 14.90 -10.19
C VAL A 156 -3.33 16.11 -10.91
N PRO A 157 -4.62 16.43 -10.74
CA PRO A 157 -5.18 17.67 -11.23
C PRO A 157 -4.32 18.89 -10.80
N LYS A 158 -4.19 19.89 -11.68
CA LYS A 158 -3.33 21.07 -11.48
C LYS A 158 -3.53 21.79 -10.15
N GLU A 159 -4.72 21.69 -9.56
CA GLU A 159 -5.01 22.29 -8.26
C GLU A 159 -4.26 21.63 -7.10
N PHE A 160 -3.85 20.37 -7.23
CA PHE A 160 -3.12 19.62 -6.19
C PHE A 160 -1.64 19.45 -6.51
N GLU A 161 -1.24 19.67 -7.76
CA GLU A 161 0.13 19.44 -8.24
C GLU A 161 1.16 20.31 -7.50
N GLY A 162 2.25 19.68 -7.03
CA GLY A 162 3.34 20.32 -6.31
C GLY A 162 3.08 20.61 -4.82
N LEU A 163 1.86 20.37 -4.31
CA LEU A 163 1.55 20.51 -2.88
C LEU A 163 2.22 19.41 -2.05
N ASP A 164 2.58 19.71 -0.80
CA ASP A 164 2.95 18.69 0.18
C ASP A 164 1.75 17.77 0.49
N VAL A 165 2.01 16.49 0.77
CA VAL A 165 0.99 15.46 1.08
C VAL A 165 -0.05 15.90 2.10
N PHE A 166 0.35 16.59 3.18
CA PHE A 166 -0.58 17.03 4.22
C PHE A 166 -1.43 18.21 3.78
N GLU A 167 -0.86 19.13 2.99
CA GLU A 167 -1.59 20.24 2.39
C GLU A 167 -2.58 19.73 1.33
N ALA A 168 -2.15 18.80 0.49
CA ALA A 168 -2.99 18.12 -0.48
C ALA A 168 -4.15 17.39 0.20
N ARG A 169 -3.90 16.69 1.32
CA ARG A 169 -4.94 16.05 2.14
C ARG A 169 -6.03 17.03 2.55
N ARG A 170 -5.64 18.17 3.13
CA ARG A 170 -6.59 19.21 3.55
C ARG A 170 -7.41 19.71 2.36
N LYS A 171 -6.74 20.04 1.24
CA LYS A 171 -7.40 20.57 0.04
C LYS A 171 -8.34 19.56 -0.62
N VAL A 172 -7.96 18.28 -0.67
CA VAL A 172 -8.80 17.20 -1.19
C VAL A 172 -10.06 17.05 -0.34
N VAL A 173 -9.93 17.02 0.99
CA VAL A 173 -11.08 16.91 1.90
C VAL A 173 -12.03 18.10 1.72
N GLU A 174 -11.52 19.32 1.68
CA GLU A 174 -12.34 20.53 1.44
C GLU A 174 -13.07 20.45 0.09
N ARG A 175 -12.42 19.93 -0.95
CA ARG A 175 -13.03 19.80 -2.28
C ARG A 175 -14.11 18.73 -2.31
N LEU A 176 -13.88 17.59 -1.66
CA LEU A 176 -14.87 16.52 -1.52
C LEU A 176 -16.10 16.98 -0.73
N GLU A 177 -15.92 17.81 0.29
CA GLU A 177 -17.01 18.40 1.05
C GLU A 177 -17.82 19.39 0.20
N LYS A 178 -17.14 20.31 -0.50
CA LYS A 178 -17.77 21.28 -1.42
C LYS A 178 -18.58 20.61 -2.53
N GLU A 179 -18.13 19.47 -3.04
CA GLU A 179 -18.82 18.71 -4.11
C GLU A 179 -19.81 17.65 -3.58
N GLY A 180 -19.97 17.51 -2.26
CA GLY A 180 -20.94 16.59 -1.66
C GLY A 180 -20.57 15.10 -1.75
N PHE A 181 -19.29 14.80 -2.03
CA PHE A 181 -18.74 13.45 -2.06
C PHE A 181 -18.32 12.94 -0.67
N LEU A 182 -18.03 13.82 0.28
CA LEU A 182 -17.74 13.43 1.66
C LEU A 182 -19.05 13.04 2.39
N VAL A 183 -19.10 11.83 2.96
CA VAL A 183 -20.26 11.31 3.70
C VAL A 183 -20.17 11.65 5.18
N LYS A 184 -19.05 11.29 5.80
CA LYS A 184 -18.77 11.47 7.22
C LYS A 184 -17.27 11.36 7.49
N VAL A 185 -16.86 11.85 8.64
CA VAL A 185 -15.50 11.76 9.17
C VAL A 185 -15.59 11.18 10.57
N GLU A 186 -14.81 10.15 10.86
CA GLU A 186 -14.79 9.51 12.17
C GLU A 186 -13.37 9.55 12.76
N PRO A 187 -13.20 9.88 14.05
CA PRO A 187 -11.90 9.74 14.70
C PRO A 187 -11.41 8.30 14.65
N TYR A 188 -10.13 8.11 14.33
CA TYR A 188 -9.54 6.77 14.18
C TYR A 188 -8.08 6.77 14.65
N GLU A 189 -7.65 5.73 15.36
CA GLU A 189 -6.25 5.57 15.77
C GLU A 189 -5.45 4.97 14.62
N LEU A 190 -4.52 5.77 14.08
CA LEU A 190 -3.62 5.38 13.00
C LEU A 190 -2.37 4.69 13.56
N SER A 191 -1.87 3.71 12.83
CA SER A 191 -0.54 3.15 13.02
C SER A 191 0.33 3.62 11.86
N LEU A 192 1.10 4.69 12.09
CA LEU A 192 1.92 5.32 11.06
C LEU A 192 3.29 4.65 10.97
N PRO A 193 3.73 4.22 9.77
CA PRO A 193 5.08 3.73 9.58
C PRO A 193 6.07 4.90 9.66
N ILE A 194 7.07 4.78 10.51
CA ILE A 194 8.11 5.79 10.72
C ILE A 194 9.50 5.19 10.51
N CYS A 195 10.44 6.03 10.11
CA CYS A 195 11.85 5.66 9.98
C CYS A 195 12.47 5.38 11.37
N TYR A 196 13.04 4.20 11.57
CA TYR A 196 13.70 3.84 12.85
C TYR A 196 14.83 4.79 13.30
N ARG A 197 15.41 5.57 12.36
CA ARG A 197 16.53 6.49 12.66
C ARG A 197 16.10 7.91 12.97
N CYS A 198 15.09 8.38 12.25
CA CYS A 198 14.82 9.81 12.14
C CYS A 198 13.37 10.16 12.43
N GLU A 199 12.54 9.15 12.72
CA GLU A 199 11.12 9.23 13.08
C GLU A 199 10.20 9.89 12.03
N GLU A 200 10.73 10.22 10.85
CA GLU A 200 9.96 10.71 9.71
C GLU A 200 8.93 9.68 9.27
N ILE A 201 7.72 10.14 8.95
CA ILE A 201 6.66 9.30 8.40
C ILE A 201 7.11 8.81 7.02
N LEU A 202 7.02 7.49 6.81
CA LEU A 202 7.45 6.86 5.58
C LEU A 202 6.38 6.98 4.51
N GLU A 203 6.83 7.25 3.29
CA GLU A 203 6.01 7.07 2.11
C GLU A 203 6.23 5.70 1.51
N VAL A 204 5.21 5.17 0.85
CA VAL A 204 5.34 3.96 0.06
C VAL A 204 5.37 4.40 -1.40
N LEU A 205 6.46 4.07 -2.10
CA LEU A 205 6.72 4.53 -3.46
C LEU A 205 7.21 3.38 -4.36
N PRO A 206 6.85 3.37 -5.65
CA PRO A 206 7.39 2.42 -6.60
C PRO A 206 8.80 2.84 -7.01
N SER A 207 9.79 2.01 -6.71
CA SER A 207 11.19 2.31 -7.02
C SER A 207 11.90 1.11 -7.63
N GLU A 208 12.88 1.37 -8.50
CA GLU A 208 13.72 0.32 -9.07
C GLU A 208 14.91 0.05 -8.15
N GLN A 209 14.92 -1.13 -7.54
CA GLN A 209 15.86 -1.47 -6.46
C GLN A 209 16.44 -2.87 -6.68
N TRP A 210 17.49 -3.18 -5.92
CA TRP A 210 18.09 -4.52 -5.88
C TRP A 210 17.48 -5.33 -4.74
N PHE A 211 17.05 -6.55 -5.07
CA PHE A 211 16.40 -7.45 -4.14
C PHE A 211 17.15 -8.79 -4.04
N LEU A 212 17.19 -9.34 -2.83
CA LEU A 212 17.66 -10.70 -2.56
C LEU A 212 16.45 -11.62 -2.33
N LYS A 213 16.38 -12.72 -3.09
CA LYS A 213 15.36 -13.76 -2.93
C LYS A 213 15.57 -14.51 -1.62
N ILE A 214 14.78 -14.17 -0.60
CA ILE A 214 14.91 -14.77 0.73
C ILE A 214 14.31 -16.17 0.79
N GLY A 215 13.24 -16.47 0.04
CA GLY A 215 12.50 -17.73 0.18
C GLY A 215 13.34 -19.01 0.10
N ARG A 216 14.33 -19.07 -0.81
CA ARG A 216 15.25 -20.23 -0.89
C ARG A 216 16.23 -20.27 0.29
N LEU A 217 16.77 -19.12 0.68
CA LEU A 217 17.73 -19.00 1.78
C LEU A 217 17.07 -19.31 3.12
N ALA A 218 15.85 -18.84 3.33
CA ALA A 218 15.01 -19.12 4.49
C ALA A 218 14.77 -20.62 4.68
N LYS A 219 14.48 -21.36 3.60
CA LYS A 219 14.29 -22.82 3.66
C LYS A 219 15.53 -23.56 4.15
N GLU A 220 16.71 -23.20 3.66
CA GLU A 220 17.98 -23.80 4.10
C GLU A 220 18.30 -23.44 5.55
N ALA A 221 18.05 -22.20 5.96
CA ALA A 221 18.19 -21.74 7.33
C ALA A 221 17.27 -22.49 8.31
N ILE A 222 15.98 -22.64 7.97
CA ILE A 222 15.01 -23.43 8.75
C ILE A 222 15.49 -24.89 8.87
N LYS A 223 15.99 -25.47 7.77
CA LYS A 223 16.50 -26.85 7.75
C LYS A 223 17.69 -27.03 8.70
N ALA A 224 18.61 -26.08 8.77
CA ALA A 224 19.76 -26.13 9.67
C ALA A 224 19.34 -26.24 11.14
N VAL A 225 18.35 -25.44 11.56
CA VAL A 225 17.80 -25.48 12.92
C VAL A 225 17.04 -26.78 13.17
N LYS A 226 16.15 -27.18 12.25
CA LYS A 226 15.38 -28.44 12.38
C LYS A 226 16.27 -29.69 12.44
N SER A 227 17.42 -29.68 11.75
CA SER A 227 18.39 -30.77 11.78
C SER A 227 19.28 -30.78 13.03
N GLY A 228 19.15 -29.80 13.93
CA GLY A 228 19.96 -29.69 15.14
C GLY A 228 21.39 -29.18 14.92
N LYS A 229 21.76 -28.77 13.69
CA LYS A 229 23.05 -28.13 13.38
C LYS A 229 23.19 -26.77 14.06
N VAL A 230 22.07 -26.07 14.25
CA VAL A 230 21.96 -24.82 15.01
C VAL A 230 20.97 -25.06 16.14
N LYS A 231 21.32 -24.64 17.36
CA LYS A 231 20.48 -24.78 18.55
C LYS A 231 20.24 -23.41 19.17
N PHE A 232 18.97 -23.08 19.44
CA PHE A 232 18.62 -21.85 20.14
C PHE A 232 18.58 -22.08 21.65
N VAL A 233 19.15 -21.14 22.40
CA VAL A 233 19.06 -21.11 23.87
C VAL A 233 18.53 -19.74 24.29
N PRO A 234 17.33 -19.66 24.90
CA PRO A 234 16.34 -20.72 25.13
C PRO A 234 15.59 -21.20 23.88
N LYS A 235 15.10 -22.45 23.90
CA LYS A 235 14.42 -23.12 22.77
C LYS A 235 13.20 -22.38 22.22
N ARG A 236 12.51 -21.57 23.04
CA ARG A 236 11.33 -20.79 22.62
C ARG A 236 11.60 -19.87 21.42
N PHE A 237 12.84 -19.43 21.23
CA PHE A 237 13.22 -18.58 20.10
C PHE A 237 13.17 -19.29 18.74
N GLU A 238 13.16 -20.63 18.69
CA GLU A 238 12.97 -21.38 17.43
C GLU A 238 11.64 -21.03 16.77
N LYS A 239 10.57 -20.92 17.55
CA LYS A 239 9.24 -20.57 17.04
C LYS A 239 9.25 -19.19 16.39
N ILE A 240 9.79 -18.19 17.10
CA ILE A 240 9.93 -16.81 16.60
C ILE A 240 10.75 -16.79 15.31
N TYR A 241 11.84 -17.54 15.27
CA TYR A 241 12.70 -17.65 14.08
C TYR A 241 11.99 -18.28 12.89
N PHE A 242 11.24 -19.36 13.10
CA PHE A 242 10.47 -20.02 12.04
C PHE A 242 9.33 -19.15 11.53
N ASP A 243 8.61 -18.47 12.44
CA ASP A 243 7.52 -17.57 12.09
C ASP A 243 8.05 -16.38 11.26
N TRP A 244 9.20 -15.83 11.64
CA TRP A 244 9.87 -14.76 10.90
C TRP A 244 10.31 -15.22 9.51
N LEU A 245 11.07 -16.31 9.39
CA LEU A 245 11.53 -16.81 8.09
C LEU A 245 10.40 -17.32 7.19
N GLY A 246 9.28 -17.77 7.76
CA GLY A 246 8.11 -18.23 7.01
C GLY A 246 7.32 -17.09 6.35
N SER A 247 7.39 -15.88 6.88
CA SER A 247 6.65 -14.70 6.43
C SER A 247 7.51 -13.65 5.71
N THR A 248 8.83 -13.86 5.64
CA THR A 248 9.78 -12.89 5.07
C THR A 248 9.62 -12.74 3.55
N ARG A 249 9.49 -11.49 3.09
CA ARG A 249 9.52 -11.10 1.67
C ARG A 249 10.95 -10.99 1.14
N ASP A 250 11.12 -10.83 -0.17
CA ASP A 250 12.46 -10.56 -0.72
C ASP A 250 13.03 -9.26 -0.15
N TRP A 251 14.29 -9.31 0.27
CA TRP A 251 14.91 -8.22 1.00
C TRP A 251 15.43 -7.16 0.03
N CYS A 252 15.00 -5.91 0.20
CA CYS A 252 15.58 -4.75 -0.47
C CYS A 252 17.00 -4.49 0.08
N ILE A 253 18.02 -4.75 -0.74
CA ILE A 253 19.44 -4.65 -0.36
C ILE A 253 20.12 -3.37 -0.87
N SER A 254 19.45 -2.58 -1.69
CA SER A 254 19.96 -1.27 -2.13
C SER A 254 19.57 -0.15 -1.16
N ARG A 255 20.44 0.85 -1.04
CA ARG A 255 20.21 2.07 -0.26
C ARG A 255 20.73 3.26 -1.06
N GLN A 256 20.07 4.40 -0.94
CA GLN A 256 20.47 5.66 -1.57
C GLN A 256 21.25 6.48 -0.54
N ILE A 257 22.41 5.95 -0.13
CA ILE A 257 23.21 6.53 0.95
C ILE A 257 24.65 6.74 0.51
N TRP A 258 25.28 7.77 1.07
CA TRP A 258 26.68 8.11 0.80
C TRP A 258 27.67 7.16 1.47
N TRP A 259 27.27 6.51 2.57
CA TRP A 259 28.13 5.62 3.36
C TRP A 259 27.58 4.20 3.37
N GLY A 260 28.31 3.27 2.76
CA GLY A 260 27.94 1.86 2.66
C GLY A 260 28.71 1.13 1.56
N ARG A 261 28.51 -0.19 1.45
CA ARG A 261 29.00 -1.03 0.33
C ARG A 261 27.90 -1.95 -0.14
#